data_AF-A0AA38ILI4-F1
#
_entry.id   AF-A0AA38ILI4-F1
#
_cell.length_a   1.000
_cell.length_b   1.000
_cell.length_c   1.000
_cell.angle_alpha   90.00
_cell.angle_beta   90.00
_cell.angle_gamma   90.00
#
_symmetry.space_group_name_H-M   'P 1'
#
loop_
_entity.id
_entity.type
_entity.pdbx_description
1 polymer ?
#
loop_
_entity_poly.entity_id
_entity_poly.type
_entity_poly.pdbx_seq_one_letter_code
_entity_poly.pdbx_strand_id
1 'polypeptide(L)'
;MDISECLGNNSHYLNLVSTDSDTDFMRMGLRTITFRQVVDTLSRKKVVEFESGTKLAKVLTTLDLTALGVGSTLGVGIYVLAGDVAKNNAGPAVTVSFFIAAVTSILAGLCYAEFGARVPKAGSAYVYSYVCIGEFFAFVIGWNLILEYLIGSATVVKALFLYIDELANNVMSQFFQENMPIMEEGDLGQYADIFSLGLSIVFSVAIALGAKESSWVNNIFTLINLLVVVTVIISGLWKVNAYNWAIPQEEVPPGAGTGGFVPYGAQGIITGAARCFFAFIGFDCIATAGEEAKTPSKSIPIGVVASLLIVFFAYFGISTILTMILPYYAQHEKAPLTHIYDVVGWPELRVVVSVGAICGLFSSLLGAMFPLPRIIYAMASDGLLFKALAIVHPKFQTPFMGTLIAGSIAGCLACIFDVDKLANMMSIGTLLAYSMVAACVLILRYAVDDPDKKFKDKEGFALKEYFVQLFVRKSTIPTAMTASLVAWLVLAYFCIAFIFSGLITGFETDLGNAEPWLLSILAILALILISLLVMVALQPKSSVKLTFSVPLVPWIPGISILVNVYLMTTLPTHTWEYYGYWMLIGLVIYFAYGIWNSTERAFNKNKQNKEHETLPDRNDNLNDTYM
;
A
#
# COMPACT_ATOMS: atom_id res chain seq x y z
N MET A 1 21.72 17.74 -72.38
CA MET A 1 22.34 18.00 -71.07
C MET A 1 21.95 16.83 -70.19
N ASP A 2 22.92 15.92 -70.04
CA ASP A 2 22.85 14.64 -69.34
C ASP A 2 22.36 14.75 -67.90
N ILE A 3 21.66 13.72 -67.44
CA ILE A 3 21.94 13.06 -66.15
C ILE A 3 21.66 11.56 -66.30
N SER A 4 22.59 10.85 -66.94
CA SER A 4 22.90 9.45 -66.64
C SER A 4 24.16 9.41 -65.79
N GLU A 5 24.25 8.44 -64.88
CA GLU A 5 25.38 8.10 -64.00
C GLU A 5 25.56 8.92 -62.70
N CYS A 6 25.02 8.36 -61.61
CA CYS A 6 25.88 7.87 -60.52
C CYS A 6 25.11 6.80 -59.73
N LEU A 7 25.36 5.55 -60.09
CA LEU A 7 24.96 4.33 -59.40
C LEU A 7 25.61 4.25 -58.01
N GLY A 8 24.85 3.79 -57.02
CA GLY A 8 25.37 3.44 -55.69
C GLY A 8 24.29 3.03 -54.70
N ASN A 9 23.99 1.72 -54.69
CA ASN A 9 23.36 0.93 -53.63
C ASN A 9 22.06 1.42 -52.99
N ASN A 10 20.96 0.74 -53.32
CA ASN A 10 20.03 0.18 -52.33
C ASN A 10 19.04 -0.77 -53.02
N SER A 11 19.42 -2.04 -53.13
CA SER A 11 18.48 -3.14 -53.39
C SER A 11 18.56 -4.14 -52.25
N HIS A 12 17.65 -4.03 -51.30
CA HIS A 12 17.10 -5.15 -50.52
C HIS A 12 16.04 -4.58 -49.60
N TYR A 13 14.78 -4.57 -50.03
CA TYR A 13 13.57 -4.67 -49.20
C TYR A 13 12.37 -4.61 -50.15
N LEU A 14 12.00 -5.78 -50.71
CA LEU A 14 10.66 -6.13 -51.18
C LEU A 14 10.77 -7.39 -52.04
N ASN A 15 10.61 -8.54 -51.38
CA ASN A 15 9.91 -9.73 -51.88
C ASN A 15 10.26 -10.88 -50.94
N LEU A 16 9.27 -11.29 -50.14
CA LEU A 16 8.95 -12.69 -49.81
C LEU A 16 7.68 -12.66 -48.97
N VAL A 17 6.56 -12.38 -49.65
CA VAL A 17 5.28 -12.99 -49.32
C VAL A 17 5.32 -14.37 -49.98
N SER A 18 5.60 -15.40 -49.21
CA SER A 18 5.27 -16.78 -49.54
C SER A 18 4.81 -17.46 -48.25
N THR A 19 3.49 -17.55 -48.12
CA THR A 19 2.72 -18.65 -47.53
C THR A 19 3.53 -19.66 -46.72
N ASP A 20 3.47 -19.51 -45.40
CA ASP A 20 3.38 -20.63 -44.45
C ASP A 20 2.52 -20.16 -43.27
N SER A 21 1.24 -19.92 -43.58
CA SER A 21 0.16 -19.90 -42.61
C SER A 21 -0.57 -21.23 -42.70
N ASP A 22 -0.93 -21.78 -41.55
CA ASP A 22 -1.84 -22.92 -41.35
C ASP A 22 -1.21 -24.31 -41.42
N THR A 23 -0.37 -24.70 -40.44
CA THR A 23 -0.38 -26.08 -39.84
C THR A 23 0.58 -26.35 -38.67
N ASP A 24 0.84 -25.41 -37.76
CA ASP A 24 1.61 -25.75 -36.53
C ASP A 24 0.88 -25.47 -35.21
N PHE A 25 -0.41 -25.13 -35.26
CA PHE A 25 -1.24 -24.93 -34.08
C PHE A 25 -1.88 -26.22 -33.51
N MET A 26 -1.55 -27.40 -34.04
CA MET A 26 -2.21 -28.68 -33.74
C MET A 26 -1.28 -29.80 -33.23
N ARG A 27 -0.01 -29.49 -32.88
CA ARG A 27 0.91 -30.46 -32.27
C ARG A 27 1.64 -29.91 -31.04
N MET A 28 0.91 -29.24 -30.14
CA MET A 28 1.34 -29.14 -28.74
C MET A 28 0.80 -30.35 -27.97
N GLY A 29 1.42 -31.51 -28.21
CA GLY A 29 1.44 -32.55 -27.19
C GLY A 29 2.05 -31.96 -25.93
N LEU A 30 1.43 -32.20 -24.77
CA LEU A 30 1.87 -31.78 -23.44
C LEU A 30 3.40 -31.85 -23.30
N ARG A 31 4.10 -30.75 -23.59
CA ARG A 31 5.49 -30.60 -23.15
C ARG A 31 5.39 -30.45 -21.64
N THR A 32 5.95 -31.40 -20.93
CA THR A 32 6.17 -31.34 -19.48
C THR A 32 6.90 -30.03 -19.20
N ILE A 33 6.16 -29.01 -18.78
CA ILE A 33 6.72 -27.75 -18.32
C ILE A 33 7.57 -28.13 -17.11
N THR A 34 8.89 -27.92 -17.20
CA THR A 34 9.77 -28.24 -16.09
C THR A 34 9.54 -27.23 -14.96
N PHE A 35 9.59 -27.69 -13.70
CA PHE A 35 9.41 -26.83 -12.52
C PHE A 35 10.35 -25.60 -12.56
N ARG A 36 11.58 -25.79 -13.07
CA ARG A 36 12.55 -24.72 -13.26
C ARG A 36 12.06 -23.63 -14.22
N GLN A 37 11.46 -24.00 -15.35
CA GLN A 37 10.89 -23.04 -16.29
C GLN A 37 9.71 -22.26 -15.70
N VAL A 38 8.90 -22.89 -14.83
CA VAL A 38 7.83 -22.20 -14.10
C VAL A 38 8.42 -21.17 -13.15
N VAL A 39 9.41 -21.56 -12.34
CA VAL A 39 10.08 -20.66 -11.39
C VAL A 39 10.76 -19.49 -12.11
N ASP A 40 11.49 -19.74 -13.20
CA ASP A 40 12.14 -18.70 -13.99
C ASP A 40 11.12 -17.72 -14.62
N THR A 41 9.95 -18.22 -15.01
CA THR A 41 8.87 -17.40 -15.56
C THR A 41 8.22 -16.52 -14.49
N LEU A 42 7.98 -17.04 -13.29
CA LEU A 42 7.34 -16.32 -12.20
C LEU A 42 8.28 -15.35 -11.46
N SER A 43 9.60 -15.59 -11.54
CA SER A 43 10.63 -14.80 -10.84
C SER A 43 11.31 -13.74 -11.73
N ARG A 44 10.78 -13.46 -12.92
CA ARG A 44 11.27 -12.38 -13.80
C ARG A 44 11.32 -11.06 -13.04
N LYS A 45 12.47 -10.39 -13.06
CA LYS A 45 12.67 -9.10 -12.38
C LYS A 45 12.69 -7.97 -13.40
N LYS A 46 12.10 -6.84 -13.05
CA LYS A 46 12.09 -5.65 -13.89
C LYS A 46 13.42 -4.92 -13.82
N VAL A 47 14.01 -4.64 -14.97
CA VAL A 47 15.19 -3.76 -15.08
C VAL A 47 14.72 -2.32 -15.25
N VAL A 48 15.05 -1.45 -14.31
CA VAL A 48 14.64 -0.04 -14.35
C VAL A 48 15.70 0.75 -15.10
N GLU A 49 15.41 1.10 -16.36
CA GLU A 49 16.20 2.11 -17.08
C GLU A 49 15.85 3.51 -16.56
N PHE A 50 16.86 4.22 -16.04
CA PHE A 50 16.70 5.58 -15.52
C PHE A 50 16.62 6.65 -16.63
N GLU A 51 16.95 6.31 -17.88
CA GLU A 51 17.05 7.26 -19.00
C GLU A 51 15.82 7.31 -19.93
N SER A 52 14.85 6.40 -19.80
CA SER A 52 13.61 6.46 -20.57
C SER A 52 12.67 7.54 -20.00
N GLY A 53 12.36 8.56 -20.81
CA GLY A 53 11.51 9.69 -20.46
C GLY A 53 10.13 9.27 -19.91
N THR A 54 9.61 10.03 -18.94
CA THR A 54 8.29 9.76 -18.33
C THR A 54 7.17 10.18 -19.28
N LYS A 55 6.12 9.35 -19.41
CA LYS A 55 4.89 9.74 -20.15
C LYS A 55 3.95 10.62 -19.32
N LEU A 56 4.13 10.63 -17.99
CA LEU A 56 3.38 11.45 -17.04
C LEU A 56 4.07 12.82 -16.83
N ALA A 57 3.26 13.83 -16.52
CA ALA A 57 3.71 15.21 -16.34
C ALA A 57 4.38 15.44 -14.98
N LYS A 58 5.60 15.98 -14.96
CA LYS A 58 6.34 16.32 -13.72
C LYS A 58 5.87 17.66 -13.13
N VAL A 59 4.73 17.65 -12.46
CA VAL A 59 4.06 18.87 -11.97
C VAL A 59 4.12 19.05 -10.45
N LEU A 60 4.31 17.97 -9.68
CA LEU A 60 4.17 17.97 -8.23
C LEU A 60 5.46 18.41 -7.51
N THR A 61 5.30 19.33 -6.55
CA THR A 61 6.35 19.80 -5.63
C THR A 61 6.36 19.00 -4.34
N THR A 62 7.37 19.19 -3.49
CA THR A 62 7.41 18.54 -2.16
C THR A 62 6.20 18.92 -1.31
N LEU A 63 5.73 20.16 -1.38
CA LEU A 63 4.54 20.60 -0.64
C LEU A 63 3.28 19.92 -1.16
N ASP A 64 3.15 19.79 -2.48
CA ASP A 64 2.03 19.06 -3.10
C ASP A 64 1.99 17.60 -2.64
N LEU A 65 3.17 16.94 -2.58
CA LEU A 65 3.28 15.57 -2.07
C LEU A 65 2.96 15.47 -0.57
N THR A 66 3.46 16.39 0.26
CA THR A 66 3.13 16.41 1.69
C THR A 66 1.63 16.63 1.91
N ALA A 67 1.04 17.59 1.19
CA ALA A 67 -0.40 17.86 1.26
C ALA A 67 -1.23 16.68 0.72
N LEU A 68 -0.76 15.98 -0.31
CA LEU A 68 -1.39 14.75 -0.78
C LEU A 68 -1.37 13.66 0.30
N GLY A 69 -0.23 13.45 0.97
CA GLY A 69 -0.12 12.47 2.06
C GLY A 69 -0.96 12.84 3.28
N VAL A 70 -0.92 14.10 3.72
CA VAL A 70 -1.75 14.59 4.83
C VAL A 70 -3.24 14.52 4.46
N GLY A 71 -3.61 14.96 3.26
CA GLY A 71 -4.98 14.92 2.77
C GLY A 71 -5.53 13.50 2.72
N SER A 72 -4.75 12.56 2.16
CA SER A 72 -5.11 11.14 2.06
C SER A 72 -5.35 10.51 3.44
N THR A 73 -4.45 10.75 4.39
CA THR A 73 -4.48 10.13 5.72
C THR A 73 -5.42 10.84 6.71
N LEU A 74 -5.51 12.17 6.67
CA LEU A 74 -6.33 12.99 7.58
C LEU A 74 -7.75 13.12 7.02
N GLY A 75 -8.51 12.03 7.13
CA GLY A 75 -9.88 11.91 6.63
C GLY A 75 -10.82 11.25 7.64
N VAL A 76 -11.43 10.13 7.25
CA VAL A 76 -12.43 9.40 8.06
C VAL A 76 -11.92 9.08 9.47
N GLY A 77 -10.63 8.79 9.60
CA GLY A 77 -9.99 8.49 10.88
C GLY A 77 -10.20 9.58 11.95
N ILE A 78 -10.13 10.87 11.57
CA ILE A 78 -10.14 11.95 12.57
C ILE A 78 -11.55 12.41 12.88
N TYR A 79 -12.41 12.37 11.86
CA TYR A 79 -13.76 12.89 11.91
C TYR A 79 -14.77 11.88 12.46
N VAL A 80 -14.46 10.58 12.39
CA VAL A 80 -15.36 9.50 12.80
C VAL A 80 -14.67 8.59 13.81
N LEU A 81 -13.56 7.95 13.40
CA LEU A 81 -12.97 6.84 14.15
C LEU A 81 -12.44 7.23 15.54
N ALA A 82 -11.92 8.45 15.71
CA ALA A 82 -11.42 8.90 17.01
C ALA A 82 -12.49 8.87 18.11
N GLY A 83 -13.75 9.20 17.79
CA GLY A 83 -14.87 9.14 18.72
C GLY A 83 -15.37 7.72 18.93
N ASP A 84 -15.52 6.94 17.86
CA ASP A 84 -15.92 5.53 17.93
C ASP A 84 -14.97 4.71 18.80
N VAL A 85 -13.65 4.79 18.54
CA VAL A 85 -12.64 4.02 19.30
C VAL A 85 -12.57 4.49 20.75
N ALA A 86 -12.73 5.80 21.01
CA ALA A 86 -12.83 6.31 22.37
C ALA A 86 -14.05 5.72 23.10
N LYS A 87 -15.21 5.66 22.44
CA LYS A 87 -16.45 5.18 23.04
C LYS A 87 -16.48 3.67 23.24
N ASN A 88 -16.01 2.91 22.26
CA ASN A 88 -16.29 1.48 22.14
C ASN A 88 -15.09 0.57 22.41
N ASN A 89 -13.86 1.09 22.45
CA ASN A 89 -12.65 0.25 22.54
C ASN A 89 -11.64 0.69 23.58
N ALA A 90 -11.23 1.96 23.61
CA ALA A 90 -10.04 2.39 24.35
C ALA A 90 -10.33 3.41 25.46
N GLY A 91 -11.48 4.09 25.45
CA GLY A 91 -11.73 5.19 26.38
C GLY A 91 -10.74 6.34 26.16
N PRO A 92 -10.35 7.07 27.23
CA PRO A 92 -9.28 8.06 27.17
C PRO A 92 -7.93 7.54 26.65
N ALA A 93 -7.65 6.24 26.83
CA ALA A 93 -6.46 5.60 26.32
C ALA A 93 -6.43 5.46 24.78
N VAL A 94 -7.46 5.93 24.07
CA VAL A 94 -7.42 6.13 22.60
C VAL A 94 -6.21 6.97 22.16
N THR A 95 -5.74 7.88 23.01
CA THR A 95 -4.51 8.66 22.78
C THR A 95 -3.27 7.77 22.67
N VAL A 96 -3.18 6.74 23.51
CA VAL A 96 -2.14 5.70 23.46
C VAL A 96 -2.33 4.81 22.24
N SER A 97 -3.56 4.45 21.90
CA SER A 97 -3.88 3.69 20.69
C SER A 97 -3.41 4.42 19.42
N PHE A 98 -3.69 5.72 19.29
CA PHE A 98 -3.19 6.54 18.18
C PHE A 98 -1.67 6.69 18.19
N PHE A 99 -1.04 6.78 19.36
CA PHE A 99 0.42 6.81 19.47
C PHE A 99 1.06 5.51 18.93
N ILE A 100 0.54 4.34 19.34
CA ILE A 100 1.01 3.03 18.85
C ILE A 100 0.80 2.90 17.34
N ALA A 101 -0.39 3.30 16.84
CA ALA A 101 -0.69 3.30 15.41
C ALA A 101 0.25 4.22 14.60
N ALA A 102 0.57 5.39 15.14
CA ALA A 102 1.50 6.34 14.52
C ALA A 102 2.92 5.80 14.44
N VAL A 103 3.43 5.22 15.53
CA VAL A 103 4.78 4.61 15.55
C VAL A 103 4.87 3.50 14.51
N THR A 104 3.88 2.60 14.47
CA THR A 104 3.81 1.53 13.46
C THR A 104 3.84 2.08 12.03
N SER A 105 3.05 3.12 11.77
CA SER A 105 2.94 3.74 10.46
C SER A 105 4.22 4.48 10.05
N ILE A 106 4.91 5.12 11.00
CA ILE A 106 6.22 5.74 10.77
C ILE A 106 7.27 4.68 10.41
N LEU A 107 7.29 3.52 11.07
CA LEU A 107 8.23 2.44 10.73
C LEU A 107 8.05 1.95 9.29
N ALA A 108 6.79 1.78 8.86
CA ALA A 108 6.46 1.45 7.46
C ALA A 108 6.82 2.61 6.52
N GLY A 109 6.46 3.85 6.89
CA GLY A 109 6.72 5.07 6.13
C GLY A 109 8.21 5.30 5.86
N LEU A 110 9.08 5.01 6.82
CA LEU A 110 10.54 5.07 6.61
C LEU A 110 10.98 4.09 5.52
N CYS A 111 10.43 2.87 5.49
CA CYS A 111 10.73 1.88 4.46
C CYS A 111 10.26 2.34 3.08
N TYR A 112 9.06 2.92 2.99
CA TYR A 112 8.55 3.54 1.77
C TYR A 112 9.40 4.72 1.29
N ALA A 113 9.85 5.57 2.22
CA ALA A 113 10.70 6.72 1.91
C ALA A 113 12.03 6.29 1.27
N GLU A 114 12.70 5.26 1.81
CA GLU A 114 13.93 4.74 1.23
C GLU A 114 13.71 4.17 -0.17
N PHE A 115 12.65 3.36 -0.34
CA PHE A 115 12.41 2.73 -1.63
C PHE A 115 11.98 3.74 -2.68
N GLY A 116 11.10 4.69 -2.34
CA GLY A 116 10.69 5.77 -3.24
C GLY A 116 11.84 6.68 -3.65
N ALA A 117 12.85 6.86 -2.79
CA ALA A 117 14.07 7.54 -3.16
C ALA A 117 14.95 6.74 -4.13
N ARG A 118 14.90 5.39 -4.06
CA ARG A 118 15.69 4.47 -4.88
C ARG A 118 15.08 4.23 -6.26
N VAL A 119 13.76 4.06 -6.33
CA VAL A 119 13.03 3.75 -7.57
C VAL A 119 11.84 4.72 -7.73
N PRO A 120 12.09 5.94 -8.22
CA PRO A 120 11.06 6.97 -8.38
C PRO A 120 10.21 6.74 -9.65
N LYS A 121 9.52 5.60 -9.70
CA LYS A 121 8.59 5.21 -10.78
C LYS A 121 7.17 5.11 -10.24
N ALA A 122 6.17 5.25 -11.11
CA ALA A 122 4.77 5.15 -10.74
C ALA A 122 4.43 3.68 -10.41
N GLY A 123 3.70 3.47 -9.32
CA GLY A 123 3.23 2.13 -8.91
C GLY A 123 3.68 1.68 -7.51
N SER A 124 4.51 2.44 -6.79
CA SER A 124 4.80 2.19 -5.36
C SER A 124 5.22 0.73 -5.09
N ALA A 125 4.63 0.06 -4.09
CA ALA A 125 4.98 -1.30 -3.67
C ALA A 125 4.94 -2.35 -4.79
N TYR A 126 4.13 -2.16 -5.85
CA TYR A 126 4.13 -3.02 -7.04
C TYR A 126 5.49 -3.01 -7.74
N VAL A 127 5.98 -1.82 -8.11
CA VAL A 127 7.28 -1.69 -8.79
C VAL A 127 8.40 -2.15 -7.87
N TYR A 128 8.27 -1.86 -6.57
CA TYR A 128 9.27 -2.24 -5.58
C TYR A 128 9.45 -3.75 -5.52
N SER A 129 8.33 -4.47 -5.48
CA SER A 129 8.29 -5.94 -5.49
C SER A 129 8.78 -6.52 -6.82
N TYR A 130 8.50 -5.86 -7.95
CA TYR A 130 8.93 -6.31 -9.28
C TYR A 130 10.45 -6.24 -9.47
N VAL A 131 11.07 -5.17 -8.97
CA VAL A 131 12.52 -4.99 -9.02
C VAL A 131 13.22 -5.92 -8.02
N CYS A 132 12.63 -6.10 -6.83
CA CYS A 132 13.27 -6.83 -5.75
C CYS A 132 13.08 -8.35 -5.84
N ILE A 133 11.83 -8.80 -5.92
CA ILE A 133 11.42 -10.20 -5.75
C ILE A 133 11.14 -10.84 -7.11
N GLY A 134 10.23 -10.26 -7.89
CA GLY A 134 9.89 -10.73 -9.23
C GLY A 134 8.42 -10.52 -9.61
N GLU A 135 8.10 -10.90 -10.85
CA GLU A 135 6.84 -10.62 -11.53
C GLU A 135 5.59 -11.13 -10.81
N PHE A 136 5.60 -12.38 -10.34
CA PHE A 136 4.42 -12.97 -9.69
C PHE A 136 4.07 -12.23 -8.39
N PHE A 137 5.06 -12.01 -7.52
CA PHE A 137 4.85 -11.27 -6.28
C PHE A 137 4.52 -9.80 -6.55
N ALA A 138 5.11 -9.21 -7.59
CA ALA A 138 4.70 -7.88 -8.04
C ALA A 138 3.22 -7.86 -8.40
N PHE A 139 2.75 -8.79 -9.24
CA PHE A 139 1.34 -8.88 -9.58
C PHE A 139 0.44 -9.00 -8.36
N VAL A 140 0.75 -9.93 -7.43
CA VAL A 140 -0.01 -10.11 -6.19
C VAL A 140 -0.12 -8.81 -5.41
N ILE A 141 0.99 -8.10 -5.23
CA ILE A 141 1.04 -6.85 -4.47
C ILE A 141 0.34 -5.71 -5.23
N GLY A 142 0.50 -5.61 -6.55
CA GLY A 142 -0.18 -4.61 -7.36
C GLY A 142 -1.69 -4.81 -7.40
N TRP A 143 -2.14 -6.07 -7.53
CA TRP A 143 -3.57 -6.43 -7.47
C TRP A 143 -4.18 -6.16 -6.09
N ASN A 144 -3.38 -6.37 -5.05
CA ASN A 144 -3.72 -6.00 -3.68
C ASN A 144 -3.80 -4.48 -3.48
N LEU A 145 -2.87 -3.69 -4.02
CA LEU A 145 -2.97 -2.22 -3.97
C LEU A 145 -4.20 -1.71 -4.74
N ILE A 146 -4.59 -2.34 -5.86
CA ILE A 146 -5.82 -1.99 -6.56
C ILE A 146 -7.04 -2.18 -5.64
N LEU A 147 -7.12 -3.30 -4.89
CA LEU A 147 -8.16 -3.51 -3.89
C LEU A 147 -8.17 -2.40 -2.85
N GLU A 148 -7.01 -2.13 -2.27
CA GLU A 148 -6.81 -1.15 -1.21
C GLU A 148 -7.34 0.22 -1.63
N TYR A 149 -6.89 0.77 -2.76
CA TYR A 149 -7.32 2.10 -3.18
C TYR A 149 -8.76 2.14 -3.68
N LEU A 150 -9.25 1.04 -4.26
CA LEU A 150 -10.65 0.93 -4.72
C LEU A 150 -11.61 0.98 -3.53
N ILE A 151 -11.34 0.16 -2.51
CA ILE A 151 -12.10 0.15 -1.27
C ILE A 151 -11.85 1.44 -0.48
N GLY A 152 -10.61 1.94 -0.47
CA GLY A 152 -10.20 3.26 0.04
C GLY A 152 -11.13 4.37 -0.40
N SER A 153 -11.25 4.49 -1.71
CA SER A 153 -12.12 5.47 -2.34
C SER A 153 -13.58 5.24 -1.96
N ALA A 154 -14.07 3.99 -1.99
CA ALA A 154 -15.44 3.67 -1.63
C ALA A 154 -15.79 4.06 -0.18
N THR A 155 -14.92 3.72 0.78
CA THR A 155 -15.08 4.04 2.21
C THR A 155 -15.14 5.54 2.43
N VAL A 156 -14.25 6.31 1.81
CA VAL A 156 -14.20 7.76 2.01
C VAL A 156 -15.41 8.46 1.39
N VAL A 157 -15.84 8.05 0.18
CA VAL A 157 -17.08 8.58 -0.43
C VAL A 157 -18.29 8.29 0.45
N LYS A 158 -18.42 7.05 0.94
CA LYS A 158 -19.54 6.66 1.80
C LYS A 158 -19.52 7.41 3.13
N ALA A 159 -18.36 7.59 3.73
CA ALA A 159 -18.21 8.37 4.96
C ALA A 159 -18.58 9.85 4.73
N LEU A 160 -18.22 10.41 3.58
CA LEU A 160 -18.62 11.77 3.20
C LEU A 160 -20.13 11.90 3.02
N PHE A 161 -20.79 10.91 2.39
CA PHE A 161 -22.25 10.85 2.34
C PHE A 161 -22.86 10.83 3.76
N LEU A 162 -22.41 9.92 4.63
CA LEU A 162 -22.96 9.81 5.99
C LEU A 162 -22.75 11.09 6.80
N TYR A 163 -21.62 11.75 6.63
CA TYR A 163 -21.33 13.00 7.33
C TYR A 163 -22.23 14.15 6.85
N ILE A 164 -22.45 14.27 5.53
CA ILE A 164 -23.38 15.25 4.95
C ILE A 164 -24.81 14.96 5.38
N ASP A 165 -25.21 13.68 5.38
CA ASP A 165 -26.54 13.25 5.74
C ASP A 165 -26.85 13.54 7.21
N GLU A 166 -25.91 13.27 8.12
CA GLU A 166 -26.04 13.62 9.54
C GLU A 166 -26.21 15.14 9.74
N LEU A 167 -25.47 15.97 8.99
CA LEU A 167 -25.66 17.43 9.01
C LEU A 167 -27.02 17.86 8.44
N ALA A 168 -27.60 17.07 7.55
CA ALA A 168 -28.93 17.26 7.00
C ALA A 168 -30.04 16.59 7.84
N ASN A 169 -29.73 16.12 9.06
CA ASN A 169 -30.64 15.37 9.94
C ASN A 169 -31.19 14.06 9.32
N ASN A 170 -30.33 13.32 8.63
CA ASN A 170 -30.60 11.98 8.07
C ASN A 170 -31.71 11.92 7.00
N VAL A 171 -31.96 13.04 6.29
CA VAL A 171 -33.00 13.12 5.24
C VAL A 171 -32.66 12.25 4.02
N MET A 172 -31.39 12.16 3.64
CA MET A 172 -30.98 11.41 2.46
C MET A 172 -31.02 9.90 2.72
N SER A 173 -30.55 9.43 3.87
CA SER A 173 -30.66 8.02 4.23
C SER A 173 -32.10 7.56 4.36
N GLN A 174 -32.98 8.35 4.99
CA GLN A 174 -34.42 8.06 5.05
C GLN A 174 -35.03 7.93 3.64
N PHE A 175 -34.73 8.86 2.74
CA PHE A 175 -35.19 8.80 1.36
C PHE A 175 -34.73 7.52 0.64
N PHE A 176 -33.46 7.13 0.79
CA PHE A 176 -32.94 5.93 0.14
C PHE A 176 -33.46 4.63 0.78
N GLN A 177 -33.68 4.61 2.10
CA GLN A 177 -34.31 3.46 2.77
C GLN A 177 -35.74 3.23 2.27
N GLU A 178 -36.50 4.30 2.05
CA GLU A 178 -37.88 4.20 1.57
C GLU A 178 -37.97 3.81 0.09
N ASN A 179 -37.11 4.37 -0.76
CA ASN A 179 -37.23 4.25 -2.22
C ASN A 179 -36.31 3.20 -2.84
N MET A 180 -35.20 2.86 -2.18
CA MET A 180 -34.15 2.00 -2.70
C MET A 180 -33.56 1.05 -1.64
N PRO A 181 -34.41 0.29 -0.90
CA PRO A 181 -33.91 -0.67 0.07
C PRO A 181 -33.14 -1.80 -0.62
N ILE A 182 -32.04 -2.22 0.00
CA ILE A 182 -31.37 -3.48 -0.35
C ILE A 182 -31.90 -4.53 0.63
N MET A 183 -32.23 -5.72 0.13
CA MET A 183 -32.75 -6.79 0.98
C MET A 183 -31.75 -7.08 2.11
N GLU A 184 -32.27 -7.10 3.34
CA GLU A 184 -31.53 -7.23 4.60
C GLU A 184 -31.00 -8.66 4.81
N GLU A 185 -30.19 -9.16 3.87
CA GLU A 185 -29.50 -10.44 4.01
C GLU A 185 -27.98 -10.25 3.89
N GLY A 186 -27.29 -10.35 5.03
CA GLY A 186 -25.84 -10.52 5.11
C GLY A 186 -25.03 -9.21 5.22
N ASP A 187 -23.96 -9.13 4.42
CA ASP A 187 -22.91 -8.10 4.52
C ASP A 187 -23.13 -6.86 3.63
N LEU A 188 -24.34 -6.72 3.08
CA LEU A 188 -24.75 -5.60 2.21
C LEU A 188 -25.30 -4.44 3.04
N GLY A 189 -25.21 -3.21 2.53
CA GLY A 189 -25.80 -2.04 3.16
C GLY A 189 -27.32 -2.07 3.15
N GLN A 190 -27.96 -1.29 4.02
CA GLN A 190 -29.43 -1.25 4.16
C GLN A 190 -30.16 -0.65 2.94
N TYR A 191 -29.47 0.16 2.14
CA TYR A 191 -30.04 0.89 1.01
C TYR A 191 -28.99 1.16 -0.07
N ALA A 192 -29.44 1.37 -1.30
CA ALA A 192 -28.58 1.73 -2.41
C ALA A 192 -28.28 3.25 -2.39
N ASP A 193 -27.03 3.60 -2.13
CA ASP A 193 -26.57 4.98 -2.06
C ASP A 193 -26.07 5.50 -3.42
N ILE A 194 -27.02 5.95 -4.25
CA ILE A 194 -26.74 6.54 -5.56
C ILE A 194 -25.94 7.85 -5.42
N PHE A 195 -26.08 8.58 -4.32
CA PHE A 195 -25.35 9.83 -4.11
C PHE A 195 -23.83 9.56 -4.08
N SER A 196 -23.41 8.55 -3.33
CA SER A 196 -22.02 8.11 -3.29
C SER A 196 -21.50 7.68 -4.68
N LEU A 197 -22.30 6.93 -5.45
CA LEU A 197 -21.94 6.56 -6.83
C LEU A 197 -21.71 7.80 -7.70
N GLY A 198 -22.64 8.75 -7.68
CA GLY A 198 -22.54 10.00 -8.44
C GLY A 198 -21.32 10.82 -8.04
N LEU A 199 -21.06 10.94 -6.73
CA LEU A 199 -19.94 11.69 -6.20
C LEU A 199 -18.59 11.07 -6.60
N SER A 200 -18.47 9.74 -6.52
CA SER A 200 -17.28 9.02 -6.98
C SER A 200 -16.98 9.28 -8.46
N ILE A 201 -18.02 9.24 -9.32
CA ILE A 201 -17.85 9.52 -10.76
C ILE A 201 -17.38 10.96 -10.99
N VAL A 202 -17.95 11.94 -10.28
CA VAL A 202 -17.54 13.36 -10.38
C VAL A 202 -16.06 13.53 -10.02
N PHE A 203 -15.61 12.92 -8.93
CA PHE A 203 -14.20 12.98 -8.51
C PHE A 203 -13.29 12.25 -9.51
N SER A 204 -13.72 11.12 -10.06
CA SER A 204 -12.99 10.43 -11.12
C SER A 204 -12.83 11.28 -12.37
N VAL A 205 -13.88 11.99 -12.80
CA VAL A 205 -13.78 12.91 -13.93
C VAL A 205 -12.81 14.04 -13.61
N ALA A 206 -12.88 14.64 -12.41
CA ALA A 206 -11.95 15.69 -12.01
C ALA A 206 -10.48 15.25 -12.08
N ILE A 207 -10.17 14.06 -11.56
CA ILE A 207 -8.82 13.47 -11.61
C ILE A 207 -8.41 13.15 -13.05
N ALA A 208 -9.33 12.66 -13.88
CA ALA A 208 -9.07 12.32 -15.26
C ALA A 208 -8.74 13.55 -16.12
N LEU A 209 -9.33 14.72 -15.82
CA LEU A 209 -9.11 15.98 -16.53
C LEU A 209 -7.77 16.66 -16.23
N GLY A 210 -7.11 16.36 -15.11
CA GLY A 210 -5.76 16.88 -14.86
C GLY A 210 -5.23 16.68 -13.45
N ALA A 211 -4.02 16.12 -13.36
CA ALA A 211 -3.33 15.89 -12.09
C ALA A 211 -2.90 17.20 -11.38
N LYS A 212 -2.45 18.20 -12.14
CA LYS A 212 -2.03 19.50 -11.60
C LYS A 212 -3.19 20.25 -10.94
N GLU A 213 -4.31 20.35 -11.65
CA GLU A 213 -5.51 21.03 -11.14
C GLU A 213 -6.08 20.30 -9.93
N SER A 214 -6.14 18.96 -9.98
CA SER A 214 -6.57 18.13 -8.85
C SER A 214 -5.67 18.30 -7.62
N SER A 215 -4.35 18.38 -7.82
CA SER A 215 -3.39 18.61 -6.73
C SER A 215 -3.55 19.99 -6.11
N TRP A 216 -3.82 21.03 -6.91
CA TRP A 216 -4.04 22.37 -6.38
C TRP A 216 -5.32 22.43 -5.52
N VAL A 217 -6.40 21.82 -5.98
CA VAL A 217 -7.65 21.69 -5.22
C VAL A 217 -7.40 20.90 -3.93
N ASN A 218 -6.66 19.79 -4.00
CA ASN A 218 -6.30 19.00 -2.83
C ASN A 218 -5.54 19.86 -1.81
N ASN A 219 -4.54 20.63 -2.22
CA ASN A 219 -3.76 21.46 -1.31
C ASN A 219 -4.63 22.46 -0.52
N ILE A 220 -5.64 23.06 -1.18
CA ILE A 220 -6.58 23.98 -0.53
C ILE A 220 -7.41 23.23 0.51
N PHE A 221 -7.98 22.08 0.14
CA PHE A 221 -8.76 21.28 1.06
C PHE A 221 -7.93 20.77 2.23
N THR A 222 -6.71 20.30 2.00
CA THR A 222 -5.78 19.89 3.07
C THR A 222 -5.44 21.06 3.99
N LEU A 223 -5.20 22.26 3.45
CA LEU A 223 -4.91 23.45 4.25
C LEU A 223 -6.09 23.82 5.15
N ILE A 224 -7.30 23.88 4.60
CA ILE A 224 -8.53 24.15 5.35
C ILE A 224 -8.72 23.09 6.45
N ASN A 225 -8.54 21.82 6.09
CA ASN A 225 -8.63 20.68 7.00
C ASN A 225 -7.67 20.83 8.19
N LEU A 226 -6.40 21.16 7.95
CA LEU A 226 -5.42 21.41 9.01
C LEU A 226 -5.76 22.61 9.89
N LEU A 227 -6.27 23.70 9.30
CA LEU A 227 -6.71 24.88 10.07
C LEU A 227 -7.88 24.53 11.01
N VAL A 228 -8.81 23.68 10.55
CA VAL A 228 -9.94 23.21 11.36
C VAL A 228 -9.45 22.33 12.50
N VAL A 229 -8.54 21.40 12.25
CA VAL A 229 -7.92 20.58 13.30
C VAL A 229 -7.26 21.45 14.38
N VAL A 230 -6.46 22.44 13.96
CA VAL A 230 -5.82 23.38 14.89
C VAL A 230 -6.87 24.17 15.66
N THR A 231 -7.94 24.62 15.01
CA THR A 231 -9.05 25.34 15.65
C THR A 231 -9.75 24.47 16.70
N VAL A 232 -9.98 23.20 16.41
CA VAL A 232 -10.58 22.26 17.36
C VAL A 232 -9.68 22.08 18.57
N ILE A 233 -8.39 21.88 18.35
CA ILE A 233 -7.42 21.71 19.45
C ILE A 233 -7.38 22.96 20.33
N ILE A 234 -7.21 24.15 19.73
CA ILE A 234 -7.11 25.40 20.49
C ILE A 234 -8.41 25.71 21.24
N SER A 235 -9.54 25.61 20.55
CA SER A 235 -10.85 25.91 21.17
C SER A 235 -11.22 24.92 22.27
N GLY A 236 -10.88 23.64 22.08
CA GLY A 236 -11.12 22.59 23.04
C GLY A 236 -10.34 22.78 24.34
N LEU A 237 -9.12 23.33 24.30
CA LEU A 237 -8.31 23.60 25.50
C LEU A 237 -9.02 24.51 26.54
N TRP A 238 -10.01 25.31 26.15
CA TRP A 238 -10.79 26.11 27.11
C TRP A 238 -11.91 25.33 27.82
N LYS A 239 -12.25 24.13 27.34
CA LYS A 239 -13.36 23.30 27.84
C LYS A 239 -12.94 21.91 28.31
N VAL A 240 -11.64 21.62 28.31
CA VAL A 240 -11.12 20.35 28.84
C VAL A 240 -11.39 20.23 30.33
N ASN A 241 -11.83 19.05 30.74
CA ASN A 241 -11.98 18.66 32.13
C ASN A 241 -11.20 17.36 32.37
N ALA A 242 -10.08 17.47 33.11
CA ALA A 242 -9.24 16.32 33.44
C ALA A 242 -9.98 15.24 34.25
N TYR A 243 -11.09 15.58 34.90
CA TYR A 243 -11.95 14.62 35.58
C TYR A 243 -12.49 13.54 34.63
N ASN A 244 -12.70 13.86 33.35
CA ASN A 244 -13.18 12.89 32.36
C ASN A 244 -12.20 11.72 32.10
N TRP A 245 -10.93 11.87 32.50
CA TRP A 245 -9.93 10.79 32.46
C TRP A 245 -9.81 10.02 33.79
N ALA A 246 -10.50 10.47 34.83
CA ALA A 246 -10.43 9.92 36.17
C ALA A 246 -11.82 9.54 36.73
N ILE A 247 -12.82 9.37 35.85
CA ILE A 247 -14.20 9.04 36.23
C ILE A 247 -14.21 7.74 37.04
N PRO A 248 -14.69 7.74 38.29
CA PRO A 248 -14.80 6.55 39.12
C PRO A 248 -15.76 5.53 38.50
N GLN A 249 -15.54 4.24 38.77
CA GLN A 249 -16.37 3.16 38.24
C GLN A 249 -17.86 3.32 38.63
N GLU A 250 -18.16 3.93 39.79
CA GLU A 250 -19.55 4.10 40.23
C GLU A 250 -20.36 5.09 39.38
N GLU A 251 -19.69 6.01 38.67
CA GLU A 251 -20.33 7.03 37.83
C GLU A 251 -20.45 6.60 36.36
N VAL A 252 -19.94 5.41 36.02
CA VAL A 252 -19.92 4.89 34.65
C VAL A 252 -21.20 4.10 34.36
N PRO A 253 -21.87 4.33 33.22
CA PRO A 253 -23.03 3.54 32.82
C PRO A 253 -22.71 2.03 32.71
N PRO A 254 -23.68 1.14 33.00
CA PRO A 254 -23.48 -0.30 32.81
C PRO A 254 -23.05 -0.63 31.38
N GLY A 255 -21.98 -1.42 31.23
CA GLY A 255 -21.46 -1.83 29.92
C GLY A 255 -20.43 -0.87 29.30
N ALA A 256 -20.15 0.29 29.90
CA ALA A 256 -19.13 1.22 29.42
C ALA A 256 -17.71 0.94 29.97
N GLY A 257 -17.49 -0.16 30.70
CA GLY A 257 -16.17 -0.51 31.24
C GLY A 257 -15.95 0.01 32.67
N THR A 258 -14.68 0.11 33.09
CA THR A 258 -14.33 0.35 34.51
C THR A 258 -14.10 1.83 34.88
N GLY A 259 -14.28 2.75 33.93
CA GLY A 259 -13.92 4.16 34.15
C GLY A 259 -12.41 4.42 34.18
N GLY A 260 -12.04 5.64 34.56
CA GLY A 260 -10.66 6.13 34.53
C GLY A 260 -10.07 6.25 33.12
N PHE A 261 -8.73 6.20 33.04
CA PHE A 261 -8.02 6.40 31.79
C PHE A 261 -8.07 5.17 30.86
N VAL A 262 -8.15 3.97 31.43
CA VAL A 262 -8.09 2.70 30.70
C VAL A 262 -9.34 1.83 31.02
N PRO A 263 -10.55 2.26 30.62
CA PRO A 263 -11.79 1.59 31.01
C PRO A 263 -11.96 0.17 30.43
N TYR A 264 -11.23 -0.15 29.35
CA TYR A 264 -11.28 -1.44 28.65
C TYR A 264 -9.99 -2.25 28.79
N GLY A 265 -9.12 -1.87 29.74
CA GLY A 265 -7.84 -2.54 29.97
C GLY A 265 -6.83 -2.42 28.81
N ALA A 266 -5.72 -3.14 28.94
CA ALA A 266 -4.67 -3.17 27.91
C ALA A 266 -5.17 -3.73 26.58
N GLN A 267 -6.11 -4.68 26.62
CA GLN A 267 -6.69 -5.25 25.41
C GLN A 267 -7.44 -4.20 24.59
N GLY A 268 -8.24 -3.35 25.25
CA GLY A 268 -8.91 -2.23 24.58
C GLY A 268 -7.96 -1.26 23.90
N ILE A 269 -6.78 -0.99 24.48
CA ILE A 269 -5.74 -0.15 23.87
C ILE A 269 -5.23 -0.78 22.57
N ILE A 270 -4.96 -2.10 22.58
CA ILE A 270 -4.40 -2.81 21.42
C ILE A 270 -5.44 -2.97 20.31
N THR A 271 -6.67 -3.38 20.64
CA THR A 271 -7.79 -3.42 19.68
C THR A 271 -8.06 -2.02 19.11
N GLY A 272 -8.02 -0.99 19.95
CA GLY A 272 -8.13 0.40 19.54
C GLY A 272 -6.99 0.84 18.62
N ALA A 273 -5.75 0.41 18.89
CA ALA A 273 -4.59 0.74 18.05
C ALA A 273 -4.70 0.09 16.66
N ALA A 274 -5.20 -1.16 16.58
CA ALA A 274 -5.46 -1.84 15.32
C ALA A 274 -6.51 -1.10 14.48
N ARG A 275 -7.61 -0.65 15.10
CA ARG A 275 -8.58 0.22 14.43
C ARG A 275 -7.95 1.55 14.03
N CYS A 276 -7.28 2.25 14.94
CA CYS A 276 -6.63 3.54 14.66
C CYS A 276 -5.54 3.47 13.58
N PHE A 277 -4.95 2.31 13.32
CA PHE A 277 -4.02 2.13 12.20
C PHE A 277 -4.65 2.50 10.85
N PHE A 278 -5.95 2.23 10.68
CA PHE A 278 -6.73 2.67 9.52
C PHE A 278 -6.58 4.17 9.25
N ALA A 279 -6.52 4.99 10.30
CA ALA A 279 -6.41 6.44 10.21
C ALA A 279 -5.07 6.92 9.63
N PHE A 280 -4.05 6.06 9.61
CA PHE A 280 -2.73 6.37 9.05
C PHE A 280 -2.48 5.77 7.66
N ILE A 281 -3.46 5.07 7.09
CA ILE A 281 -3.39 4.55 5.73
C ILE A 281 -3.44 5.74 4.75
N GLY A 282 -2.60 5.70 3.72
CA GLY A 282 -2.62 6.67 2.63
C GLY A 282 -1.35 7.48 2.43
N PHE A 283 -0.33 7.42 3.31
CA PHE A 283 0.94 8.13 3.07
C PHE A 283 1.71 7.58 1.86
N ASP A 284 1.49 6.31 1.53
CA ASP A 284 2.08 5.57 0.43
C ASP A 284 1.60 6.07 -0.95
N CYS A 285 0.52 6.86 -1.00
CA CYS A 285 0.10 7.60 -2.19
C CYS A 285 1.22 8.50 -2.74
N ILE A 286 2.07 9.04 -1.84
CA ILE A 286 3.22 9.88 -2.18
C ILE A 286 4.22 9.10 -3.04
N ALA A 287 4.47 7.84 -2.69
CA ALA A 287 5.36 6.96 -3.43
C ALA A 287 4.79 6.65 -4.82
N THR A 288 3.47 6.47 -4.94
CA THR A 288 2.80 6.27 -6.23
C THR A 288 2.91 7.49 -7.15
N ALA A 289 2.90 8.70 -6.58
CA ALA A 289 3.03 9.97 -7.30
C ALA A 289 4.47 10.29 -7.77
N GLY A 290 5.43 9.38 -7.57
CA GLY A 290 6.86 9.63 -7.81
C GLY A 290 7.23 10.05 -9.24
N GLU A 291 6.54 9.56 -10.27
CA GLU A 291 6.80 9.98 -11.66
C GLU A 291 6.33 11.39 -11.99
N GLU A 292 5.33 11.88 -11.25
CA GLU A 292 4.76 13.22 -11.44
C GLU A 292 5.48 14.26 -10.55
N ALA A 293 6.41 13.83 -9.69
CA ALA A 293 7.19 14.71 -8.84
C ALA A 293 8.37 15.35 -9.57
N LYS A 294 8.64 16.62 -9.26
CA LYS A 294 9.78 17.37 -9.84
C LYS A 294 11.14 16.82 -9.38
N THR A 295 11.26 16.48 -8.10
CA THR A 295 12.52 16.00 -7.48
C THR A 295 12.27 14.77 -6.61
N PRO A 296 11.84 13.64 -7.20
CA PRO A 296 11.27 12.52 -6.45
C PRO A 296 12.22 11.92 -5.40
N SER A 297 13.52 11.82 -5.70
CA SER A 297 14.51 11.24 -4.79
C SER A 297 14.65 11.97 -3.45
N LYS A 298 14.27 13.27 -3.40
CA LYS A 298 14.24 14.09 -2.18
C LYS A 298 12.82 14.33 -1.69
N SER A 299 11.90 14.65 -2.61
CA SER A 299 10.53 15.04 -2.28
C SER A 299 9.72 13.89 -1.69
N ILE A 300 9.92 12.64 -2.14
CA ILE A 300 9.19 11.49 -1.59
C ILE A 300 9.53 11.24 -0.12
N PRO A 301 10.82 11.09 0.29
CA PRO A 301 11.17 10.91 1.70
C PRO A 301 10.67 12.02 2.61
N ILE A 302 10.85 13.29 2.19
CA ILE A 302 10.40 14.45 2.96
C ILE A 302 8.87 14.43 3.07
N GLY A 303 8.19 14.16 1.97
CA GLY A 303 6.74 14.05 1.90
C GLY A 303 6.19 13.06 2.92
N VAL A 304 6.67 11.81 2.87
CA VAL A 304 6.17 10.70 3.71
C VAL A 304 6.39 10.96 5.19
N VAL A 305 7.60 11.38 5.58
CA VAL A 305 7.92 11.61 7.00
C VAL A 305 7.18 12.84 7.53
N ALA A 306 7.14 13.94 6.77
CA ALA A 306 6.44 15.15 7.18
C ALA A 306 4.93 14.91 7.29
N SER A 307 4.31 14.21 6.34
CA SER A 307 2.88 13.92 6.41
C SER A 307 2.53 13.08 7.63
N LEU A 308 3.28 12.01 7.90
CA LEU A 308 3.04 11.14 9.05
C LEU A 308 3.19 11.86 10.39
N LEU A 309 4.16 12.77 10.52
CA LEU A 309 4.34 13.56 11.75
C LEU A 309 3.19 14.56 11.95
N ILE A 310 2.78 15.28 10.91
CA ILE A 310 1.64 16.21 10.98
C ILE A 310 0.38 15.47 11.42
N VAL A 311 0.14 14.32 10.79
CA VAL A 311 -1.03 13.47 11.02
C VAL A 311 -1.01 12.87 12.43
N PHE A 312 0.15 12.44 12.93
CA PHE A 312 0.30 12.00 14.32
C PHE A 312 -0.12 13.07 15.32
N PHE A 313 0.40 14.30 15.19
CA PHE A 313 0.05 15.39 16.12
C PHE A 313 -1.42 15.79 16.01
N ALA A 314 -2.00 15.76 14.81
CA ALA A 314 -3.43 15.99 14.60
C ALA A 314 -4.28 14.95 15.34
N TYR A 315 -4.03 13.66 15.11
CA TYR A 315 -4.78 12.57 15.75
C TYR A 315 -4.62 12.53 17.26
N PHE A 316 -3.39 12.65 17.75
CA PHE A 316 -3.09 12.67 19.17
C PHE A 316 -3.75 13.88 19.86
N GLY A 317 -3.68 15.06 19.23
CA GLY A 317 -4.30 16.27 19.75
C GLY A 317 -5.83 16.18 19.80
N ILE A 318 -6.46 15.78 18.70
CA ILE A 318 -7.93 15.67 18.64
C ILE A 318 -8.47 14.61 19.60
N SER A 319 -7.85 13.43 19.66
CA SER A 319 -8.29 12.36 20.57
C SER A 319 -8.16 12.77 22.05
N THR A 320 -7.11 13.53 22.40
CA THR A 320 -6.96 14.11 23.74
C THR A 320 -8.09 15.09 24.05
N ILE A 321 -8.38 16.01 23.12
CA ILE A 321 -9.39 17.05 23.31
C ILE A 321 -10.80 16.46 23.40
N LEU A 322 -11.16 15.54 22.51
CA LEU A 322 -12.45 14.86 22.51
C LEU A 322 -12.74 14.21 23.87
N THR A 323 -11.81 13.40 24.35
CA THR A 323 -11.97 12.63 25.60
C THR A 323 -11.80 13.46 26.87
N MET A 324 -11.21 14.65 26.78
CA MET A 324 -11.17 15.58 27.90
C MET A 324 -12.38 16.51 27.96
N ILE A 325 -13.05 16.82 26.85
CA ILE A 325 -14.27 17.64 26.87
C ILE A 325 -15.47 16.82 27.33
N LEU A 326 -15.66 15.63 26.75
CA LEU A 326 -16.78 14.74 27.09
C LEU A 326 -16.27 13.40 27.65
N PRO A 327 -16.99 12.80 28.61
CA PRO A 327 -16.80 11.40 28.99
C PRO A 327 -16.77 10.49 27.76
N TYR A 328 -15.89 9.49 27.76
CA TYR A 328 -15.69 8.61 26.61
C TYR A 328 -16.98 7.90 26.16
N TYR A 329 -17.86 7.51 27.09
CA TYR A 329 -19.15 6.87 26.79
C TYR A 329 -20.20 7.83 26.19
N ALA A 330 -19.99 9.15 26.30
CA ALA A 330 -20.88 10.18 25.77
C ALA A 330 -20.45 10.68 24.38
N GLN A 331 -19.41 10.08 23.79
CA GLN A 331 -18.97 10.44 22.44
C GLN A 331 -19.99 10.00 21.39
N HIS A 332 -20.11 10.77 20.30
CA HIS A 332 -20.90 10.38 19.14
C HIS A 332 -20.06 9.50 18.20
N GLU A 333 -20.62 8.41 17.71
CA GLU A 333 -19.88 7.43 16.89
C GLU A 333 -19.60 7.95 15.48
N LYS A 334 -20.56 8.67 14.87
CA LYS A 334 -20.46 9.11 13.47
C LYS A 334 -19.89 10.51 13.29
N ALA A 335 -20.06 11.37 14.30
CA ALA A 335 -19.76 12.81 14.18
C ALA A 335 -19.29 13.42 15.52
N PRO A 336 -18.25 12.84 16.17
CA PRO A 336 -17.78 13.27 17.48
C PRO A 336 -17.37 14.75 17.53
N LEU A 337 -16.69 15.24 16.49
CA LEU A 337 -16.16 16.62 16.48
C LEU A 337 -17.24 17.69 16.42
N THR A 338 -18.35 17.46 15.73
CA THR A 338 -19.47 18.41 15.72
C THR A 338 -20.30 18.29 16.99
N HIS A 339 -20.48 17.06 17.48
CA HIS A 339 -21.25 16.78 18.68
C HIS A 339 -20.68 17.47 19.93
N ILE A 340 -19.35 17.54 20.09
CA ILE A 340 -18.77 18.27 21.24
C ILE A 340 -19.19 19.74 21.28
N TYR A 341 -19.34 20.41 20.13
CA TYR A 341 -19.74 21.81 20.09
C TYR A 341 -21.24 22.01 20.30
N ASP A 342 -22.05 21.01 19.98
CA ASP A 342 -23.46 20.98 20.36
C ASP A 342 -23.63 20.91 21.88
N VAL A 343 -22.87 20.04 22.53
CA VAL A 343 -22.92 19.89 23.99
C VAL A 343 -22.34 21.11 24.71
N VAL A 344 -21.25 21.69 24.18
CA VAL A 344 -20.63 22.90 24.75
C VAL A 344 -21.47 24.17 24.49
N GLY A 345 -22.34 24.16 23.48
CA GLY A 345 -23.19 25.29 23.11
C GLY A 345 -22.48 26.34 22.24
N TRP A 346 -21.57 25.92 21.35
CA TRP A 346 -20.80 26.80 20.45
C TRP A 346 -21.18 26.57 18.97
N PRO A 347 -22.35 27.08 18.52
CA PRO A 347 -22.89 26.79 17.18
C PRO A 347 -22.01 27.32 16.03
N GLU A 348 -21.35 28.47 16.23
CA GLU A 348 -20.46 29.06 15.23
C GLU A 348 -19.27 28.13 14.93
N LEU A 349 -18.68 27.53 15.97
CA LEU A 349 -17.58 26.59 15.81
C LEU A 349 -18.05 25.25 15.24
N ARG A 350 -19.27 24.80 15.57
CA ARG A 350 -19.87 23.63 14.92
C ARG A 350 -19.89 23.80 13.41
N VAL A 351 -20.39 24.94 12.90
CA VAL A 351 -20.46 25.18 11.44
C VAL A 351 -19.07 25.19 10.80
N VAL A 352 -18.10 25.88 11.41
CA VAL A 352 -16.71 25.93 10.92
C VAL A 352 -16.12 24.51 10.84
N VAL A 353 -16.32 23.70 11.88
CA VAL A 353 -15.81 22.34 11.95
C VAL A 353 -16.51 21.41 10.97
N SER A 354 -17.83 21.55 10.77
CA SER A 354 -18.58 20.79 9.76
C SER A 354 -18.08 21.07 8.35
N VAL A 355 -17.88 22.33 7.98
CA VAL A 355 -17.32 22.70 6.66
C VAL A 355 -15.89 22.18 6.51
N GLY A 356 -15.09 22.27 7.57
CA GLY A 356 -13.74 21.72 7.62
C GLY A 356 -13.68 20.22 7.42
N ALA A 357 -14.59 19.48 8.05
CA ALA A 357 -14.71 18.04 7.92
C ALA A 357 -15.06 17.62 6.50
N ILE A 358 -16.01 18.30 5.85
CA ILE A 358 -16.35 18.07 4.44
C ILE A 358 -15.13 18.32 3.55
N CYS A 359 -14.40 19.42 3.77
CA CYS A 359 -13.15 19.70 3.03
C CYS A 359 -12.09 18.61 3.27
N GLY A 360 -11.92 18.16 4.52
CA GLY A 360 -10.98 17.10 4.86
C GLY A 360 -11.31 15.77 4.20
N LEU A 361 -12.59 15.38 4.20
CA LEU A 361 -13.07 14.18 3.53
C LEU A 361 -12.93 14.28 2.00
N PHE A 362 -13.14 15.45 1.39
CA PHE A 362 -12.82 15.66 -0.02
C PHE A 362 -11.33 15.52 -0.33
N SER A 363 -10.46 16.03 0.55
CA SER A 363 -9.01 15.86 0.42
C SER A 363 -8.60 14.39 0.53
N SER A 364 -9.19 13.65 1.47
CA SER A 364 -8.96 12.21 1.63
C SER A 364 -9.45 11.42 0.44
N LEU A 365 -10.58 11.79 -0.15
CA LEU A 365 -11.11 11.16 -1.35
C LEU A 365 -10.17 11.34 -2.56
N LEU A 366 -9.69 12.57 -2.77
CA LEU A 366 -8.67 12.83 -3.80
C LEU A 366 -7.41 12.01 -3.53
N GLY A 367 -6.96 11.93 -2.27
CA GLY A 367 -5.80 11.15 -1.85
C GLY A 367 -5.94 9.64 -2.11
N ALA A 368 -7.13 9.07 -1.90
CA ALA A 368 -7.41 7.65 -2.14
C ALA A 368 -7.60 7.33 -3.63
N MET A 369 -8.26 8.20 -4.39
CA MET A 369 -8.53 7.99 -5.82
C MET A 369 -7.34 8.34 -6.73
N PHE A 370 -6.45 9.23 -6.29
CA PHE A 370 -5.32 9.69 -7.12
C PHE A 370 -4.33 8.56 -7.49
N PRO A 371 -3.92 7.66 -6.59
CA PRO A 371 -2.95 6.59 -6.88
C PRO A 371 -3.51 5.47 -7.76
N LEU A 372 -4.79 5.16 -7.63
CA LEU A 372 -5.43 3.99 -8.23
C LEU A 372 -5.21 3.90 -9.75
N PRO A 373 -5.45 4.95 -10.56
CA PRO A 373 -5.20 4.90 -11.99
C PRO A 373 -3.73 4.73 -12.36
N ARG A 374 -2.79 5.20 -11.51
CA ARG A 374 -1.34 5.07 -11.75
C ARG A 374 -0.87 3.63 -11.57
N ILE A 375 -1.42 2.91 -10.59
CA ILE A 375 -1.09 1.51 -10.35
C ILE A 375 -1.64 0.64 -11.48
N ILE A 376 -2.90 0.88 -11.87
CA ILE A 376 -3.51 0.21 -13.03
C ILE A 376 -2.68 0.48 -14.30
N TYR A 377 -2.31 1.73 -14.54
CA TYR A 377 -1.46 2.12 -15.66
C TYR A 377 -0.09 1.42 -15.63
N ALA A 378 0.57 1.36 -14.47
CA ALA A 378 1.88 0.71 -14.33
C ALA A 378 1.80 -0.79 -14.62
N MET A 379 0.82 -1.49 -14.05
CA MET A 379 0.62 -2.93 -14.28
C MET A 379 0.19 -3.23 -15.73
N ALA A 380 -0.65 -2.39 -16.33
CA ALA A 380 -1.07 -2.54 -17.72
C ALA A 380 0.06 -2.23 -18.70
N SER A 381 0.93 -1.27 -18.38
CA SER A 381 2.12 -0.93 -19.17
C SER A 381 3.13 -2.08 -19.20
N ASP A 382 3.25 -2.79 -18.08
CA ASP A 382 4.08 -3.99 -17.96
C ASP A 382 3.41 -5.25 -18.56
N GLY A 383 2.18 -5.12 -19.09
CA GLY A 383 1.44 -6.20 -19.74
C GLY A 383 0.81 -7.21 -18.79
N LEU A 384 0.88 -6.98 -17.47
CA LEU A 384 0.28 -7.83 -16.44
C LEU A 384 -1.25 -7.62 -16.33
N LEU A 385 -1.74 -6.46 -16.76
CA LEU A 385 -3.16 -6.16 -16.97
C LEU A 385 -3.44 -5.81 -18.43
N PHE A 386 -4.73 -5.74 -18.79
CA PHE A 386 -5.18 -5.43 -20.14
C PHE A 386 -4.55 -4.12 -20.67
N LYS A 387 -3.89 -4.20 -21.83
CA LYS A 387 -3.13 -3.08 -22.42
C LYS A 387 -3.97 -1.83 -22.71
N ALA A 388 -5.29 -1.97 -22.86
CA ALA A 388 -6.21 -0.84 -23.02
C ALA A 388 -6.14 0.15 -21.83
N LEU A 389 -5.84 -0.35 -20.63
CA LEU A 389 -5.74 0.47 -19.42
C LEU A 389 -4.40 1.23 -19.32
N ALA A 390 -3.42 0.90 -20.18
CA ALA A 390 -2.13 1.61 -20.25
C ALA A 390 -2.19 2.86 -21.14
N ILE A 391 -3.32 3.14 -21.80
CA ILE A 391 -3.46 4.26 -22.73
C ILE A 391 -3.58 5.57 -21.94
N VAL A 392 -2.64 6.48 -22.17
CA VAL A 392 -2.61 7.83 -21.58
C VAL A 392 -3.24 8.83 -22.55
N HIS A 393 -4.11 9.70 -22.06
CA HIS A 393 -4.77 10.70 -22.90
C HIS A 393 -3.77 11.78 -23.38
N PRO A 394 -3.70 12.09 -24.69
CA PRO A 394 -2.65 12.95 -25.24
C PRO A 394 -2.69 14.39 -24.72
N LYS A 395 -3.88 14.93 -24.43
CA LYS A 395 -4.05 16.31 -23.91
C LYS A 395 -3.81 16.43 -22.41
N PHE A 396 -4.22 15.42 -21.64
CA PHE A 396 -4.26 15.49 -20.17
C PHE A 396 -3.08 14.79 -19.53
N GLN A 397 -2.39 13.91 -20.27
CA GLN A 397 -1.28 13.09 -19.79
C GLN A 397 -1.66 12.23 -18.57
N THR A 398 -2.93 11.83 -18.50
CA THR A 398 -3.54 11.00 -17.45
C THR A 398 -4.11 9.69 -18.04
N PRO A 399 -4.17 8.60 -17.26
CA PRO A 399 -4.80 7.34 -17.66
C PRO A 399 -6.34 7.41 -17.61
N PHE A 400 -6.93 8.22 -18.49
CA PHE A 400 -8.34 8.64 -18.47
C PHE A 400 -9.34 7.49 -18.30
N MET A 401 -9.26 6.45 -19.14
CA MET A 401 -10.19 5.31 -19.08
C MET A 401 -10.02 4.49 -17.80
N GLY A 402 -8.77 4.30 -17.35
CA GLY A 402 -8.47 3.63 -16.09
C GLY A 402 -9.09 4.37 -14.91
N THR A 403 -9.02 5.71 -14.90
CA THR A 403 -9.62 6.55 -13.86
C THR A 403 -11.15 6.46 -13.81
N LEU A 404 -11.82 6.50 -14.97
CA LEU A 404 -13.29 6.42 -15.01
C LEU A 404 -13.80 5.06 -14.59
N ILE A 405 -13.19 3.97 -15.08
CA ILE A 405 -13.57 2.60 -14.70
C ILE A 405 -13.35 2.40 -13.21
N ALA A 406 -12.19 2.78 -12.70
CA ALA A 406 -11.84 2.58 -11.30
C ALA A 406 -12.77 3.33 -10.34
N GLY A 407 -13.08 4.61 -10.61
CA GLY A 407 -14.03 5.35 -9.75
C GLY A 407 -15.47 4.93 -9.93
N SER A 408 -15.87 4.42 -11.10
CA SER A 408 -17.20 3.82 -11.26
C SER A 408 -17.32 2.57 -10.38
N ILE A 409 -16.31 1.71 -10.37
CA ILE A 409 -16.29 0.52 -9.50
C ILE A 409 -16.28 0.94 -8.02
N ALA A 410 -15.44 1.91 -7.63
CA ALA A 410 -15.41 2.42 -6.25
C ALA A 410 -16.78 3.00 -5.83
N GLY A 411 -17.44 3.74 -6.72
CA GLY A 411 -18.77 4.29 -6.49
C GLY A 411 -19.83 3.20 -6.37
N CYS A 412 -19.76 2.14 -7.17
CA CYS A 412 -20.66 0.98 -7.05
C CYS A 412 -20.45 0.26 -5.71
N LEU A 413 -19.21 0.11 -5.24
CA LEU A 413 -18.93 -0.47 -3.92
C LEU A 413 -19.51 0.41 -2.80
N ALA A 414 -19.32 1.74 -2.85
CA ALA A 414 -19.91 2.65 -1.88
C ALA A 414 -21.46 2.66 -1.92
N CYS A 415 -22.04 2.43 -3.09
CA CYS A 415 -23.48 2.35 -3.27
C CYS A 415 -24.09 1.12 -2.57
N ILE A 416 -23.34 0.01 -2.49
CA ILE A 416 -23.86 -1.31 -2.10
C ILE A 416 -23.42 -1.72 -0.68
N PHE A 417 -22.23 -1.31 -0.25
CA PHE A 417 -21.62 -1.77 1.01
C PHE A 417 -21.56 -0.66 2.07
N ASP A 418 -21.57 -1.07 3.34
CA ASP A 418 -21.38 -0.18 4.48
C ASP A 418 -19.90 0.12 4.75
N VAL A 419 -19.67 1.28 5.40
CA VAL A 419 -18.32 1.82 5.69
C VAL A 419 -17.46 0.84 6.48
N ASP A 420 -18.02 0.17 7.48
CA ASP A 420 -17.25 -0.74 8.36
C ASP A 420 -16.76 -1.97 7.61
N LYS A 421 -17.60 -2.52 6.71
CA LYS A 421 -17.23 -3.68 5.88
C LYS A 421 -16.13 -3.31 4.92
N LEU A 422 -16.25 -2.16 4.26
CA LEU A 422 -15.21 -1.63 3.37
C LEU A 422 -13.91 -1.35 4.14
N ALA A 423 -13.95 -0.69 5.30
CA ALA A 423 -12.75 -0.37 6.09
C ALA A 423 -11.95 -1.61 6.54
N ASN A 424 -12.65 -2.67 6.97
CA ASN A 424 -12.01 -3.93 7.35
C ASN A 424 -11.31 -4.60 6.15
N MET A 425 -11.97 -4.63 4.99
CA MET A 425 -11.41 -5.22 3.75
C MET A 425 -10.17 -4.47 3.22
N MET A 426 -10.08 -3.16 3.45
CA MET A 426 -8.93 -2.35 3.04
C MET A 426 -7.67 -2.63 3.87
N SER A 427 -7.85 -2.86 5.18
CA SER A 427 -6.73 -2.93 6.14
C SER A 427 -5.79 -4.10 5.87
N ILE A 428 -6.32 -5.27 5.52
CA ILE A 428 -5.50 -6.46 5.22
C ILE A 428 -4.55 -6.21 4.05
N GLY A 429 -5.04 -5.54 2.99
CA GLY A 429 -4.25 -5.30 1.81
C GLY A 429 -3.11 -4.32 2.07
N THR A 430 -3.41 -3.24 2.77
CA THR A 430 -2.42 -2.24 3.15
C THR A 430 -1.29 -2.86 3.99
N LEU A 431 -1.66 -3.64 5.02
CA LEU A 431 -0.70 -4.27 5.93
C LEU A 431 0.22 -5.26 5.20
N LEU A 432 -0.31 -6.03 4.24
CA LEU A 432 0.49 -6.91 3.40
C LEU A 432 1.46 -6.11 2.51
N ALA A 433 0.99 -5.03 1.88
CA ALA A 433 1.82 -4.15 1.07
C ALA A 433 2.96 -3.53 1.89
N TYR A 434 2.67 -3.05 3.10
CA TYR A 434 3.65 -2.43 3.99
C TYR A 434 4.72 -3.44 4.44
N SER A 435 4.29 -4.64 4.82
CA SER A 435 5.20 -5.73 5.19
C SER A 435 6.11 -6.13 4.02
N MET A 436 5.56 -6.16 2.81
CA MET A 436 6.32 -6.47 1.60
C MET A 436 7.36 -5.39 1.29
N VAL A 437 7.02 -4.10 1.40
CA VAL A 437 7.99 -3.01 1.18
C VAL A 437 9.12 -3.07 2.20
N ALA A 438 8.81 -3.33 3.48
CA ALA A 438 9.82 -3.55 4.51
C ALA A 438 10.73 -4.75 4.18
N ALA A 439 10.16 -5.87 3.71
CA ALA A 439 10.94 -7.02 3.25
C ALA A 439 11.82 -6.69 2.04
N CYS A 440 11.30 -5.90 1.08
CA CYS A 440 12.07 -5.48 -0.09
C CYS A 440 13.24 -4.55 0.29
N VAL A 441 13.07 -3.66 1.29
CA VAL A 441 14.17 -2.85 1.84
C VAL A 441 15.25 -3.75 2.45
N LEU A 442 14.87 -4.78 3.21
CA LEU A 442 15.85 -5.75 3.73
C LEU A 442 16.59 -6.44 2.58
N ILE A 443 15.90 -7.04 1.63
CA ILE A 443 16.53 -7.78 0.53
C ILE A 443 17.47 -6.87 -0.29
N LEU A 444 17.00 -5.68 -0.66
CA LEU A 444 17.78 -4.75 -1.49
C LEU A 444 18.93 -4.07 -0.77
N ARG A 445 18.92 -4.01 0.57
CA ARG A 445 20.06 -3.46 1.34
C ARG A 445 21.28 -4.38 1.30
N TYR A 446 21.06 -5.67 1.13
CA TYR A 446 22.11 -6.69 1.05
C TYR A 446 22.24 -7.27 -0.37
N ALA A 447 21.65 -6.61 -1.38
CA ALA A 447 21.78 -6.98 -2.78
C ALA A 447 23.17 -6.62 -3.34
N VAL A 448 23.52 -7.28 -4.45
CA VAL A 448 24.79 -7.07 -5.15
C VAL A 448 24.79 -5.70 -5.84
N ASP A 449 25.88 -4.96 -5.69
CA ASP A 449 25.99 -3.55 -6.12
C ASP A 449 26.14 -3.35 -7.63
N ASP A 450 26.59 -4.38 -8.38
CA ASP A 450 26.79 -4.32 -9.82
C ASP A 450 26.97 -5.73 -10.42
N PRO A 451 26.14 -6.19 -11.38
CA PRO A 451 26.37 -7.46 -12.08
C PRO A 451 27.64 -7.47 -12.95
N ASP A 452 28.16 -6.30 -13.36
CA ASP A 452 29.35 -6.21 -14.23
C ASP A 452 30.67 -6.32 -13.47
N LYS A 453 30.66 -6.20 -12.14
CA LYS A 453 31.80 -6.60 -11.30
C LYS A 453 31.87 -8.12 -11.27
N LYS A 454 32.55 -8.69 -12.27
CA LYS A 454 32.89 -10.12 -12.42
C LYS A 454 33.66 -10.66 -11.20
N PHE A 455 32.98 -10.88 -10.08
CA PHE A 455 33.30 -12.02 -9.24
C PHE A 455 32.61 -13.21 -9.89
N LYS A 456 33.41 -14.15 -10.41
CA LYS A 456 32.89 -15.47 -10.78
C LYS A 456 32.41 -16.13 -9.49
N ASP A 457 31.15 -15.92 -9.15
CA ASP A 457 30.47 -16.76 -8.17
C ASP A 457 30.62 -18.21 -8.68
N LYS A 458 31.15 -19.10 -7.84
CA LYS A 458 31.23 -20.52 -8.19
C LYS A 458 29.81 -21.03 -8.40
N GLU A 459 29.54 -21.66 -9.53
CA GLU A 459 28.26 -22.33 -9.76
C GLU A 459 28.08 -23.46 -8.74
N GLY A 460 27.05 -23.34 -7.89
CA GLY A 460 26.74 -24.30 -6.85
C GLY A 460 27.53 -24.09 -5.55
N PHE A 461 26.96 -23.31 -4.63
CA PHE A 461 27.48 -23.21 -3.26
C PHE A 461 27.08 -24.44 -2.45
N ALA A 462 28.02 -25.04 -1.73
CA ALA A 462 27.72 -26.16 -0.85
C ALA A 462 26.91 -25.69 0.37
N LEU A 463 25.99 -26.51 0.90
CA LEU A 463 25.24 -26.20 2.13
C LEU A 463 26.15 -25.79 3.30
N LYS A 464 27.34 -26.39 3.39
CA LYS A 464 28.37 -26.05 4.38
C LYS A 464 28.82 -24.59 4.27
N GLU A 465 28.93 -24.04 3.05
CA GLU A 465 29.31 -22.64 2.84
C GLU A 465 28.20 -21.70 3.32
N TYR A 466 26.93 -22.04 3.07
CA TYR A 466 25.79 -21.29 3.62
C TYR A 466 25.79 -21.28 5.15
N PHE A 467 25.99 -22.44 5.79
CA PHE A 467 26.07 -22.56 7.24
C PHE A 467 27.24 -21.76 7.84
N VAL A 468 28.40 -21.76 7.20
CA VAL A 468 29.55 -20.97 7.68
C VAL A 468 29.27 -19.47 7.51
N GLN A 469 28.71 -19.05 6.38
CA GLN A 469 28.40 -17.64 6.10
C GLN A 469 27.27 -17.07 6.99
N LEU A 470 26.37 -17.93 7.48
CA LEU A 470 25.31 -17.57 8.44
C LEU A 470 25.88 -17.02 9.76
N PHE A 471 26.96 -17.62 10.27
CA PHE A 471 27.52 -17.31 11.59
C PHE A 471 28.85 -16.58 11.54
N VAL A 472 29.62 -16.73 10.45
CA VAL A 472 30.95 -16.14 10.28
C VAL A 472 30.97 -15.29 9.01
N ARG A 473 31.13 -13.97 9.17
CA ARG A 473 31.23 -13.04 8.05
C ARG A 473 32.54 -13.24 7.29
N LYS A 474 32.55 -14.16 6.33
CA LYS A 474 33.73 -14.45 5.51
C LYS A 474 33.84 -13.51 4.31
N SER A 475 32.71 -13.15 3.70
CA SER A 475 32.66 -12.13 2.66
C SER A 475 32.43 -10.73 3.23
N THR A 476 33.27 -9.78 2.84
CA THR A 476 33.13 -8.35 3.18
C THR A 476 32.26 -7.60 2.18
N ILE A 477 32.04 -8.15 0.98
CA ILE A 477 31.31 -7.57 -0.15
C ILE A 477 30.04 -8.41 -0.42
N PRO A 478 28.90 -7.79 -0.79
CA PRO A 478 27.69 -8.52 -1.17
C PRO A 478 27.91 -9.37 -2.44
N THR A 479 27.69 -10.68 -2.33
CA THR A 479 27.69 -11.67 -3.42
C THR A 479 26.30 -12.24 -3.66
N ALA A 480 26.05 -12.93 -4.78
CA ALA A 480 24.74 -13.52 -5.07
C ALA A 480 24.31 -14.52 -3.99
N MET A 481 25.27 -15.24 -3.41
CA MET A 481 25.06 -16.14 -2.28
C MET A 481 24.54 -15.39 -1.04
N THR A 482 25.19 -14.30 -0.64
CA THR A 482 24.78 -13.53 0.54
C THR A 482 23.41 -12.87 0.34
N ALA A 483 23.11 -12.39 -0.87
CA ALA A 483 21.80 -11.84 -1.21
C ALA A 483 20.70 -12.90 -1.18
N SER A 484 20.96 -14.10 -1.73
CA SER A 484 20.06 -15.25 -1.66
C SER A 484 19.81 -15.69 -0.21
N LEU A 485 20.86 -15.78 0.61
CA LEU A 485 20.76 -16.10 2.02
C LEU A 485 19.87 -15.09 2.77
N VAL A 486 20.05 -13.79 2.54
CA VAL A 486 19.20 -12.76 3.16
C VAL A 486 17.75 -12.90 2.72
N ALA A 487 17.48 -13.19 1.45
CA ALA A 487 16.11 -13.42 0.98
C ALA A 487 15.44 -14.60 1.71
N TRP A 488 16.16 -15.71 1.90
CA TRP A 488 15.65 -16.86 2.67
C TRP A 488 15.45 -16.54 4.15
N LEU A 489 16.36 -15.78 4.77
CA LEU A 489 16.22 -15.35 6.17
C LEU A 489 15.02 -14.42 6.36
N VAL A 490 14.80 -13.50 5.44
CA VAL A 490 13.64 -12.59 5.46
C VAL A 490 12.34 -13.37 5.25
N LEU A 491 12.31 -14.35 4.35
CA LEU A 491 11.15 -15.23 4.17
C LEU A 491 10.87 -16.05 5.44
N ALA A 492 11.90 -16.65 6.04
CA ALA A 492 11.76 -17.39 7.29
C ALA A 492 11.27 -16.48 8.43
N TYR A 493 11.78 -15.25 8.52
CA TYR A 493 11.34 -14.25 9.48
C TYR A 493 9.85 -13.93 9.30
N PHE A 494 9.41 -13.71 8.07
CA PHE A 494 8.01 -13.44 7.75
C PHE A 494 7.09 -14.60 8.16
N CYS A 495 7.46 -15.85 7.82
CA CYS A 495 6.68 -17.03 8.20
C CYS A 495 6.60 -17.21 9.72
N ILE A 496 7.71 -17.03 10.44
CA ILE A 496 7.74 -17.16 11.90
C ILE A 496 6.98 -16.01 12.57
N ALA A 497 7.03 -14.79 12.00
CA ALA A 497 6.24 -13.67 12.49
C ALA A 497 4.73 -13.95 12.39
N PHE A 498 4.28 -14.64 11.34
CA PHE A 498 2.89 -15.10 11.22
C PHE A 498 2.52 -16.13 12.28
N ILE A 499 3.38 -17.12 12.53
CA ILE A 499 3.13 -18.12 13.57
C ILE A 499 3.12 -17.48 14.95
N PHE A 500 4.11 -16.64 15.26
CA PHE A 500 4.21 -15.91 16.51
C PHE A 500 2.97 -15.04 16.76
N SER A 501 2.59 -14.23 15.77
CA SER A 501 1.44 -13.34 15.87
C SER A 501 0.12 -14.10 15.94
N GLY A 502 -0.02 -15.17 15.15
CA GLY A 502 -1.20 -16.03 15.15
C GLY A 502 -1.39 -16.78 16.47
N LEU A 503 -0.31 -17.16 17.16
CA LEU A 503 -0.40 -17.73 18.51
C LEU A 503 -0.85 -16.69 19.54
N ILE A 504 -0.37 -15.44 19.43
CA ILE A 504 -0.81 -14.35 20.32
C ILE A 504 -2.30 -14.09 20.16
N THR A 505 -2.78 -13.98 18.91
CA THR A 505 -4.19 -13.65 18.64
C THR A 505 -5.12 -14.85 18.80
N GLY A 506 -4.65 -16.07 18.50
CA GLY A 506 -5.45 -17.29 18.60
C GLY A 506 -5.66 -17.81 20.03
N PHE A 507 -4.72 -17.53 20.94
CA PHE A 507 -4.74 -18.00 22.33
C PHE A 507 -4.78 -16.84 23.32
N GLU A 508 -5.57 -15.80 23.03
CA GLU A 508 -5.64 -14.58 23.83
C GLU A 508 -6.06 -14.84 25.29
N THR A 509 -7.01 -15.75 25.52
CA THR A 509 -7.48 -16.12 26.86
C THR A 509 -6.38 -16.80 27.68
N ASP A 510 -5.64 -17.71 27.06
CA ASP A 510 -4.56 -18.44 27.73
C ASP A 510 -3.36 -17.53 28.00
N LEU A 511 -3.13 -16.55 27.11
CA LEU A 511 -2.15 -15.49 27.32
C LEU A 511 -2.53 -14.58 28.49
N GLY A 512 -3.81 -14.21 28.61
CA GLY A 512 -4.35 -13.45 29.74
C GLY A 512 -4.22 -14.19 31.08
N ASN A 513 -4.36 -15.52 31.06
CA ASN A 513 -4.16 -16.39 32.22
C ASN A 513 -2.68 -16.70 32.51
N ALA A 514 -1.75 -16.18 31.68
CA ALA A 514 -0.32 -16.43 31.79
C ALA A 514 0.07 -17.92 31.77
N GLU A 515 -0.58 -18.72 30.91
CA GLU A 515 -0.31 -20.14 30.76
C GLU A 515 1.16 -20.43 30.39
N PRO A 516 1.91 -21.24 31.18
CA PRO A 516 3.35 -21.39 30.99
C PRO A 516 3.78 -21.99 29.65
N TRP A 517 2.95 -22.87 29.07
CA TRP A 517 3.26 -23.54 27.80
C TRP A 517 3.29 -22.52 26.64
N LEU A 518 2.29 -21.63 26.59
CA LEU A 518 2.17 -20.60 25.56
C LEU A 518 3.28 -19.57 25.70
N LEU A 519 3.53 -19.09 26.92
CA LEU A 519 4.62 -18.14 27.20
C LEU A 519 6.00 -18.70 26.83
N SER A 520 6.24 -19.98 27.09
CA SER A 520 7.50 -20.64 26.71
C SER A 520 7.68 -20.72 25.19
N ILE A 521 6.62 -21.08 24.46
CA ILE A 521 6.65 -21.12 22.99
C ILE A 521 6.86 -19.72 22.41
N LEU A 522 6.13 -18.73 22.90
CA LEU A 522 6.27 -17.34 22.46
C LEU A 522 7.68 -16.81 22.74
N ALA A 523 8.26 -17.10 23.90
CA ALA A 523 9.63 -16.72 24.21
C ALA A 523 10.64 -17.36 23.25
N ILE A 524 10.49 -18.64 22.93
CA ILE A 524 11.35 -19.34 21.95
C ILE A 524 11.22 -18.71 20.56
N LEU A 525 9.99 -18.47 20.09
CA LEU A 525 9.74 -17.84 18.79
C LEU A 525 10.28 -16.42 18.72
N ALA A 526 10.14 -15.63 19.80
CA ALA A 526 10.71 -14.29 19.90
C ALA A 526 12.24 -14.30 19.80
N LEU A 527 12.91 -15.26 20.48
CA LEU A 527 14.35 -15.45 20.36
C LEU A 527 14.76 -15.85 18.94
N ILE A 528 13.97 -16.68 18.25
CA ILE A 528 14.21 -17.05 16.85
C ILE A 528 14.08 -15.82 15.94
N LEU A 529 13.04 -15.01 16.10
CA LEU A 529 12.84 -13.78 15.33
C LEU A 529 14.03 -12.82 15.50
N ILE A 530 14.49 -12.61 16.74
CA ILE A 530 15.67 -11.78 17.04
C ILE A 530 16.92 -12.39 16.38
N SER A 531 17.12 -13.70 16.53
CA SER A 531 18.26 -14.41 15.93
C SER A 531 18.31 -14.27 14.41
N LEU A 532 17.17 -14.39 13.73
CA LEU A 532 17.07 -14.19 12.28
C LEU A 532 17.47 -12.77 11.86
N LEU A 533 17.03 -11.73 12.58
CA LEU A 533 17.43 -10.35 12.30
C LEU A 533 18.92 -10.12 12.57
N VAL A 534 19.48 -10.74 13.62
CA VAL A 534 20.93 -10.71 13.87
C VAL A 534 21.70 -11.36 12.72
N MET A 535 21.24 -12.53 12.23
CA MET A 535 21.86 -13.19 11.07
C MET A 535 21.83 -12.33 9.81
N VAL A 536 20.74 -11.59 9.57
CA VAL A 536 20.68 -10.58 8.49
C VAL A 536 21.65 -9.43 8.75
N ALA A 537 21.73 -8.93 10.00
CA ALA A 537 22.61 -7.83 10.37
C ALA A 537 24.10 -8.13 10.13
N LEU A 538 24.50 -9.40 10.24
CA LEU A 538 25.87 -9.87 10.02
C LEU A 538 26.29 -9.91 8.54
N GLN A 539 25.34 -9.86 7.60
CA GLN A 539 25.65 -9.95 6.17
C GLN A 539 26.24 -8.63 5.61
N PRO A 540 27.03 -8.68 4.53
CA PRO A 540 27.61 -7.48 3.92
C PRO A 540 26.54 -6.60 3.25
N LYS A 541 26.58 -5.30 3.56
CA LYS A 541 25.63 -4.31 3.00
C LYS A 541 26.09 -3.79 1.64
N SER A 542 25.12 -3.45 0.81
CA SER A 542 25.28 -2.72 -0.44
C SER A 542 25.97 -1.36 -0.22
N SER A 543 26.85 -0.99 -1.14
CA SER A 543 27.58 0.28 -1.17
C SER A 543 26.86 1.40 -1.93
N VAL A 544 25.66 1.13 -2.47
CA VAL A 544 24.85 2.12 -3.18
C VAL A 544 24.48 3.28 -2.24
N LYS A 545 24.91 4.50 -2.61
CA LYS A 545 24.56 5.73 -1.88
C LYS A 545 23.14 6.16 -2.26
N LEU A 546 22.25 6.17 -1.26
CA LEU A 546 20.87 6.62 -1.42
C LEU A 546 20.70 8.04 -0.85
N THR A 547 19.74 8.79 -1.40
CA THR A 547 19.39 10.13 -0.90
C THR A 547 18.77 10.06 0.50
N PHE A 548 18.01 9.00 0.77
CA PHE A 548 17.47 8.66 2.07
C PHE A 548 17.67 7.17 2.34
N SER A 549 17.89 6.81 3.60
CA SER A 549 18.09 5.44 4.04
C SER A 549 17.49 5.26 5.41
N VAL A 550 16.71 4.19 5.58
CA VAL A 550 16.15 3.78 6.87
C VAL A 550 17.30 3.55 7.85
N PRO A 551 17.25 4.14 9.06
CA PRO A 551 18.25 3.90 10.09
C PRO A 551 18.10 2.49 10.68
N LEU A 552 19.14 2.00 11.37
CA LEU A 552 19.08 0.75 12.15
C LEU A 552 18.62 -0.51 11.39
N VAL A 553 18.80 -0.59 10.07
CA VAL A 553 18.55 -1.81 9.29
C VAL A 553 19.48 -2.95 9.79
N PRO A 554 18.94 -4.14 10.14
CA PRO A 554 17.61 -4.68 9.77
C PRO A 554 16.48 -4.53 10.79
N TRP A 555 16.68 -3.87 11.92
CA TRP A 555 15.72 -3.83 13.03
C TRP A 555 14.44 -3.07 12.70
N ILE A 556 14.52 -1.87 12.12
CA ILE A 556 13.32 -1.08 11.79
C ILE A 556 12.40 -1.81 10.81
N PRO A 557 12.88 -2.31 9.65
CA PRO A 557 12.03 -3.09 8.76
C PRO A 557 11.52 -4.38 9.39
N GLY A 558 12.34 -5.06 10.21
CA GLY A 558 11.92 -6.27 10.93
C GLY A 558 10.75 -6.02 11.88
N ILE A 559 10.85 -4.99 12.73
CA ILE A 559 9.77 -4.57 13.64
C ILE A 559 8.54 -4.16 12.84
N SER A 560 8.70 -3.42 11.73
CA SER A 560 7.58 -3.05 10.86
C SER A 560 6.84 -4.28 10.32
N ILE A 561 7.55 -5.31 9.84
CA ILE A 561 6.95 -6.57 9.40
C ILE A 561 6.20 -7.24 10.56
N LEU A 562 6.83 -7.36 11.73
CA LEU A 562 6.23 -8.04 12.88
C LEU A 562 4.92 -7.36 13.32
N VAL A 563 4.92 -6.03 13.42
CA VAL A 563 3.72 -5.30 13.84
C VAL A 563 2.63 -5.36 12.77
N ASN A 564 2.97 -5.23 11.49
CA ASN A 564 1.97 -5.34 10.43
C ASN A 564 1.34 -6.73 10.38
N VAL A 565 2.16 -7.79 10.51
CA VAL A 565 1.67 -9.18 10.56
C VAL A 565 0.81 -9.40 11.79
N TYR A 566 1.18 -8.84 12.94
CA TYR A 566 0.34 -8.88 14.14
C TYR A 566 -1.02 -8.21 13.92
N LEU A 567 -1.05 -7.01 13.34
CA LEU A 567 -2.30 -6.34 13.02
C LEU A 567 -3.15 -7.15 12.03
N MET A 568 -2.53 -7.82 11.05
CA MET A 568 -3.25 -8.70 10.12
C MET A 568 -3.94 -9.87 10.83
N THR A 569 -3.31 -10.48 11.83
CA THR A 569 -3.91 -11.62 12.57
C THR A 569 -5.01 -11.20 13.53
N THR A 570 -5.15 -9.91 13.84
CA THR A 570 -6.28 -9.36 14.62
C THR A 570 -7.54 -9.10 13.79
N LEU A 571 -7.46 -9.19 12.46
CA LEU A 571 -8.60 -8.91 11.59
C LEU A 571 -9.63 -10.05 11.61
N PRO A 572 -10.95 -9.74 11.49
CA PRO A 572 -12.00 -10.76 11.47
C PRO A 572 -11.85 -11.76 10.31
N THR A 573 -12.24 -13.01 10.53
CA THR A 573 -12.13 -14.11 9.54
C THR A 573 -12.80 -13.79 8.20
N HIS A 574 -13.97 -13.14 8.20
CA HIS A 574 -14.66 -12.73 6.96
C HIS A 574 -13.81 -11.80 6.07
N THR A 575 -12.93 -10.99 6.67
CA THR A 575 -12.00 -10.15 5.93
C THR A 575 -11.05 -10.98 5.07
N TRP A 576 -10.58 -12.12 5.61
CA TRP A 576 -9.71 -13.06 4.91
C TRP A 576 -10.44 -13.80 3.80
N GLU A 577 -11.73 -14.11 3.98
CA GLU A 577 -12.57 -14.74 2.96
C GLU A 577 -12.70 -13.83 1.74
N TYR A 578 -13.09 -12.56 1.93
CA TYR A 578 -13.21 -11.61 0.82
C TYR A 578 -11.89 -11.32 0.14
N TYR A 579 -10.82 -11.17 0.93
CA TYR A 579 -9.48 -11.03 0.39
C TYR A 579 -9.10 -12.24 -0.47
N GLY A 580 -9.42 -13.45 -0.01
CA GLY A 580 -9.24 -14.69 -0.77
C GLY A 580 -9.99 -14.70 -2.10
N TYR A 581 -11.26 -14.28 -2.12
CA TYR A 581 -12.04 -14.18 -3.35
C TYR A 581 -11.45 -13.15 -4.33
N TRP A 582 -11.03 -11.98 -3.83
CA TRP A 582 -10.37 -10.98 -4.66
C TRP A 582 -9.05 -11.49 -5.25
N MET A 583 -8.23 -12.14 -4.43
CA MET A 583 -6.97 -12.72 -4.88
C MET A 583 -7.19 -13.83 -5.91
N LEU A 584 -8.23 -14.64 -5.78
CA LEU A 584 -8.59 -15.66 -6.77
C LEU A 584 -8.87 -15.02 -8.15
N ILE A 585 -9.65 -13.93 -8.19
CA ILE A 585 -9.92 -13.18 -9.43
C ILE A 585 -8.61 -12.69 -10.06
N GLY A 586 -7.74 -12.09 -9.25
CA GLY A 586 -6.44 -11.61 -9.72
C GLY A 586 -5.57 -12.73 -10.29
N LEU A 587 -5.47 -13.85 -9.58
CA LEU A 587 -4.68 -15.00 -10.03
C LEU A 587 -5.22 -15.57 -11.35
N VAL A 588 -6.55 -15.64 -11.53
CA VAL A 588 -7.16 -16.02 -12.81
C VAL A 588 -6.73 -15.07 -13.93
N ILE A 589 -6.79 -13.76 -13.70
CA ILE A 589 -6.34 -12.74 -14.69
C ILE A 589 -4.85 -12.91 -15.00
N TYR A 590 -4.01 -13.13 -13.99
CA TYR A 590 -2.57 -13.30 -14.18
C TYR A 590 -2.23 -14.54 -15.00
N PHE A 591 -2.78 -15.71 -14.65
CA PHE A 591 -2.47 -16.95 -15.34
C PHE A 591 -3.13 -17.04 -16.73
N ALA A 592 -4.29 -16.42 -16.92
CA ALA A 592 -4.98 -16.39 -18.21
C ALA A 592 -4.37 -15.36 -19.18
N TYR A 593 -3.91 -14.20 -18.69
CA TYR A 593 -3.48 -13.09 -19.53
C TYR A 593 -2.09 -12.55 -19.14
N GLY A 594 -1.88 -12.16 -17.88
CA GLY A 594 -0.70 -11.39 -17.46
C GLY A 594 0.65 -12.10 -17.72
N ILE A 595 0.75 -13.38 -17.37
CA ILE A 595 1.97 -14.18 -17.55
C ILE A 595 2.38 -14.30 -19.03
N TRP A 596 1.39 -14.27 -19.93
CA TRP A 596 1.59 -14.43 -21.37
C TRP A 596 1.95 -13.12 -22.05
N ASN A 597 1.41 -12.00 -21.55
CA ASN A 597 1.52 -10.68 -22.15
C ASN A 597 2.57 -9.76 -21.49
N SER A 598 3.24 -10.24 -20.43
CA SER A 598 4.34 -9.56 -19.74
C SER A 598 5.40 -9.01 -20.71
N THR A 599 5.78 -7.75 -20.51
CA THR A 599 6.85 -7.10 -21.30
C THR A 599 8.21 -7.75 -21.07
N GLU A 600 8.48 -8.19 -19.84
CA GLU A 600 9.74 -8.87 -19.50
C GLU A 600 9.88 -10.22 -20.20
N ARG A 601 8.75 -10.90 -20.47
CA ARG A 601 8.74 -12.10 -21.31
C ARG A 601 9.22 -11.80 -22.72
N ALA A 602 8.72 -10.72 -23.32
CA ALA A 602 9.11 -10.30 -24.67
C ALA A 602 10.57 -9.83 -24.71
N PHE A 603 11.01 -9.09 -23.69
CA PHE A 603 12.40 -8.65 -23.56
C PHE A 603 13.38 -9.83 -23.48
N ASN A 604 13.12 -10.80 -22.61
CA ASN A 604 13.97 -11.99 -22.48
C ASN A 604 14.01 -12.83 -23.76
N LYS A 605 12.88 -12.96 -24.48
CA LYS A 605 12.83 -13.65 -25.78
C LYS A 605 13.69 -12.92 -26.82
N ASN A 606 13.63 -11.59 -26.87
CA ASN A 606 14.45 -10.79 -27.78
C ASN A 606 15.95 -10.85 -27.45
N LYS A 607 16.29 -10.89 -26.16
CA LYS A 607 17.69 -11.04 -25.71
C LYS A 607 18.27 -12.41 -26.13
N GLN A 608 17.52 -13.50 -25.92
CA GLN A 608 17.93 -14.83 -26.35
C GLN A 608 18.11 -14.94 -27.87
N ASN A 609 17.22 -14.34 -28.65
CA ASN A 609 17.35 -14.31 -30.12
C ASN A 609 18.63 -13.57 -30.56
N LYS A 610 18.95 -12.43 -29.94
CA LYS A 610 20.19 -11.68 -30.24
C LYS A 610 21.45 -12.46 -29.86
N GLU A 611 21.46 -13.15 -28.71
CA GLU A 611 22.60 -13.99 -28.30
C GLU A 611 22.83 -15.14 -29.29
N HIS A 612 21.75 -15.75 -29.81
CA HIS A 612 21.83 -16.78 -30.84
C HIS A 612 22.34 -16.27 -32.19
N GLU A 613 21.98 -15.06 -32.61
CA GLU A 613 22.49 -14.44 -33.85
C GLU A 613 23.98 -14.03 -33.76
N THR A 614 24.50 -13.78 -32.56
CA THR A 614 25.90 -13.33 -32.35
C THR A 614 26.94 -14.45 -32.18
N LEU A 615 26.52 -15.72 -32.14
CA LEU A 615 27.44 -16.86 -32.17
C LEU A 615 27.76 -17.19 -33.63
N PRO A 616 28.97 -16.91 -34.16
CA PRO A 616 29.32 -17.36 -35.50
C PRO A 616 29.30 -18.90 -35.50
N ASP A 617 28.67 -19.48 -36.53
CA ASP A 617 28.69 -20.92 -36.80
C ASP A 617 30.13 -21.43 -36.75
N ARG A 618 30.51 -21.99 -35.61
CA ARG A 618 31.79 -22.63 -35.41
C ARG A 618 31.64 -24.11 -35.73
N ASN A 619 31.21 -24.39 -36.95
CA ASN A 619 31.19 -25.70 -37.58
C ASN A 619 31.14 -25.51 -39.08
N ASP A 620 32.30 -25.26 -39.68
CA ASP A 620 32.70 -25.79 -40.98
C ASP A 620 34.20 -25.51 -41.19
N ASN A 621 34.91 -26.49 -41.75
CA ASN A 621 36.35 -26.50 -42.09
C ASN A 621 37.32 -27.13 -41.07
N LEU A 622 37.12 -28.41 -40.74
CA LEU A 622 38.19 -29.27 -40.19
C LEU A 622 38.32 -30.63 -40.89
N ASN A 623 37.85 -30.76 -42.13
CA ASN A 623 38.18 -31.88 -43.01
C ASN A 623 38.57 -31.32 -44.37
N ASP A 624 39.86 -31.06 -44.59
CA ASP A 624 40.53 -31.12 -45.90
C ASP A 624 42.00 -30.73 -45.74
N THR A 625 42.82 -31.61 -45.15
CA THR A 625 44.28 -31.56 -45.35
C THR A 625 44.95 -32.92 -45.09
N TYR A 626 44.52 -33.98 -45.79
CA TYR A 626 45.37 -35.16 -46.06
C TYR A 626 44.87 -35.90 -47.31
N MET A 627 45.31 -35.45 -48.48
CA MET A 627 45.64 -36.29 -49.65
C MET A 627 46.68 -35.58 -50.50
#